data_AF-A0A5N6JX24-F1
#
_entry.id   AF-A0A5N6JX24-F1
#
_cell.length_a   1.000
_cell.length_b   1.000
_cell.length_c   1.000
_cell.angle_alpha   90.00
_cell.angle_beta   90.00
_cell.angle_gamma   90.00
#
_symmetry.space_group_name_H-M   'P 1'
#
loop_
_entity.id
_entity.type
_entity.pdbx_description
1 polymer ?
#
loop_
_entity_poly.entity_id
_entity_poly.type
_entity_poly.pdbx_seq_one_letter_code
_entity_poly.pdbx_strand_id
1 'polypeptide(L)'
;MRQSRALASLGAIVFMALVVSFLDLHTEMSSYIPDKAHNYLHYETSSSSEEISRLNGILEEFLTRPILSYDDAVSLNSQTCPVNGTNFDRNTVNGNFKTWADIPSSQIHNWREGIVRNLRRKQIQTIAKIVSASSSSINGPGSERKSKRGIVMAAGDRPALIRARTSLRLLKSYNCTLPVEIFHFNSELSAPALKSLLSDLSGLQNSDFGSKGINVTMRVVKEVSKGSGWKDFQIKGAAIQQSSFDDILYLDTDSYPLRNPEYLFEGREWRDTGLLLWPDYSKSHPTNPMWRLLGQPCRNEYEGESGQILISRTRHQDILWLIEYFALHHEEFYGFMGGDRDSFRAAALLLGKSWTGPGRANAVGAAKISQDPQTGGHTMLQADPVGKWMFVHANLIKHSKFERPLWSQVHRIRHDSFKEGTTYGNIETPNDKIGEGVKLDVAVNPRLITTMSTFEGYDEGLVAVEDWDSYDELKGFEEKWFRFGGVH
;
A
#
# COMPACT_ATOMS: atom_id res chain seq x y z
N MET A 1 -62.11 13.97 15.10
CA MET A 1 -61.81 13.01 14.01
C MET A 1 -61.55 13.63 12.62
N ARG A 2 -61.34 14.95 12.48
CA ARG A 2 -61.01 15.60 11.18
C ARG A 2 -59.57 16.09 11.03
N GLN A 3 -58.80 16.26 12.12
CA GLN A 3 -57.41 16.75 12.04
C GLN A 3 -56.36 15.64 11.80
N SER A 4 -56.62 14.40 12.19
CA SER A 4 -55.70 13.27 12.00
C SER A 4 -55.67 12.70 10.57
N ARG A 5 -56.68 13.00 9.73
CA ARG A 5 -56.68 12.60 8.31
C ARG A 5 -55.91 13.56 7.40
N ALA A 6 -55.73 14.83 7.80
CA ALA A 6 -55.02 15.84 7.02
C ALA A 6 -53.49 15.70 7.12
N LEU A 7 -52.96 15.30 8.28
CA LEU A 7 -51.52 15.05 8.47
C LEU A 7 -51.04 13.77 7.76
N ALA A 8 -51.87 12.72 7.72
CA ALA A 8 -51.54 11.48 7.00
C ALA A 8 -51.54 11.67 5.47
N SER A 9 -52.40 12.56 4.94
CA SER A 9 -52.45 12.87 3.52
C SER A 9 -51.33 13.83 3.09
N LEU A 10 -50.94 14.81 3.92
CA LEU A 10 -49.75 15.63 3.64
C LEU A 10 -48.45 14.81 3.69
N GLY A 11 -48.31 13.89 4.67
CA GLY A 11 -47.13 13.03 4.78
C GLY A 11 -46.98 12.08 3.59
N ALA A 12 -48.08 11.54 3.06
CA ALA A 12 -48.06 10.68 1.88
C ALA A 12 -47.73 11.45 0.58
N ILE A 13 -48.18 12.71 0.45
CA ILE A 13 -47.88 13.56 -0.72
C ILE A 13 -46.41 14.00 -0.71
N VAL A 14 -45.86 14.36 0.45
CA VAL A 14 -44.43 14.73 0.57
C VAL A 14 -43.52 13.53 0.35
N PHE A 15 -43.92 12.33 0.82
CA PHE A 15 -43.15 11.10 0.58
C PHE A 15 -43.20 10.68 -0.90
N MET A 16 -44.37 10.77 -1.56
CA MET A 16 -44.48 10.52 -3.00
C MET A 16 -43.69 11.55 -3.83
N ALA A 17 -43.71 12.84 -3.45
CA ALA A 17 -42.93 13.87 -4.15
C ALA A 17 -41.42 13.67 -3.99
N LEU A 18 -40.95 13.25 -2.81
CA LEU A 18 -39.53 12.91 -2.57
C LEU A 18 -39.12 11.64 -3.31
N VAL A 19 -39.98 10.63 -3.37
CA VAL A 19 -39.73 9.37 -4.10
C VAL A 19 -39.72 9.62 -5.61
N VAL A 20 -40.65 10.41 -6.15
CA VAL A 20 -40.66 10.81 -7.57
C VAL A 20 -39.44 11.68 -7.90
N SER A 21 -39.05 12.60 -7.02
CA SER A 21 -37.83 13.40 -7.21
C SER A 21 -36.53 12.57 -7.14
N PHE A 22 -36.51 11.49 -6.34
CA PHE A 22 -35.39 10.54 -6.29
C PHE A 22 -35.36 9.60 -7.50
N LEU A 23 -36.53 9.19 -8.00
CA LEU A 23 -36.66 8.38 -9.21
C LEU A 23 -36.29 9.17 -10.47
N ASP A 24 -36.70 10.45 -10.56
CA ASP A 24 -36.34 11.34 -11.67
C ASP A 24 -34.85 11.74 -11.63
N LEU A 25 -34.23 11.85 -10.44
CA LEU A 25 -32.77 12.03 -10.33
C LEU A 25 -31.99 10.78 -10.78
N HIS A 26 -32.53 9.57 -10.56
CA HIS A 26 -31.89 8.33 -10.99
C HIS A 26 -31.98 8.11 -12.51
N THR A 27 -33.06 8.55 -13.15
CA THR A 27 -33.20 8.47 -14.61
C THR A 27 -32.34 9.49 -15.35
N GLU A 28 -32.15 10.70 -14.83
CA GLU A 28 -31.24 11.68 -15.47
C GLU A 28 -29.75 11.31 -15.28
N MET A 29 -29.33 10.80 -14.12
CA MET A 29 -27.93 10.39 -13.91
C MET A 29 -27.52 9.13 -14.68
N SER A 30 -28.48 8.26 -15.04
CA SER A 30 -28.22 7.05 -15.83
C SER A 30 -27.84 7.36 -17.29
N SER A 31 -28.23 8.53 -17.80
CA SER A 31 -27.97 8.93 -19.20
C SER A 31 -26.55 9.44 -19.46
N TYR A 32 -25.75 9.65 -18.41
CA TYR A 32 -24.35 10.11 -18.49
C TYR A 32 -23.32 9.02 -18.14
N ILE A 33 -23.77 7.79 -17.92
CA ILE A 33 -22.91 6.65 -17.62
C ILE A 33 -22.87 5.78 -18.89
N PRO A 34 -21.72 5.64 -19.57
CA PRO A 34 -21.61 4.74 -20.72
C PRO A 34 -22.05 3.33 -20.31
N ASP A 35 -22.79 2.61 -21.15
CA ASP A 35 -23.32 1.26 -20.83
C ASP A 35 -22.24 0.28 -20.31
N LYS A 36 -20.96 0.53 -20.61
CA LYS A 36 -19.82 -0.22 -20.04
C LYS A 36 -19.62 -0.07 -18.53
N ALA A 37 -20.17 0.97 -17.89
CA ALA A 37 -20.01 1.22 -16.46
C ALA A 37 -21.10 0.57 -15.59
N HIS A 38 -22.23 0.13 -16.18
CA HIS A 38 -23.26 -0.61 -15.44
C HIS A 38 -22.81 -2.04 -15.03
N ASN A 39 -21.80 -2.61 -15.70
CA ASN A 39 -21.20 -3.89 -15.32
C ASN A 39 -20.29 -3.82 -14.08
N TYR A 40 -20.11 -2.65 -13.46
CA TYR A 40 -19.19 -2.46 -12.33
C TYR A 40 -19.87 -2.43 -10.95
N LEU A 41 -21.20 -2.41 -10.86
CA LEU A 41 -21.92 -2.23 -9.59
C LEU A 41 -22.36 -3.53 -8.91
N HIS A 42 -22.12 -4.69 -9.52
CA HIS A 42 -22.35 -5.99 -8.90
C HIS A 42 -21.15 -6.91 -9.19
N TYR A 43 -20.15 -6.92 -8.30
CA TYR A 43 -19.12 -7.95 -8.34
C TYR A 43 -19.65 -9.19 -7.62
N GLU A 44 -20.54 -9.92 -8.29
CA GLU A 44 -20.69 -11.34 -8.00
C GLU A 44 -19.35 -12.02 -8.33
N THR A 45 -18.86 -12.90 -7.46
CA THR A 45 -17.65 -13.69 -7.73
C THR A 45 -17.84 -14.44 -9.05
N SER A 46 -17.14 -14.00 -10.10
CA SER A 46 -17.20 -14.62 -11.42
C SER A 46 -16.82 -16.09 -11.34
N SER A 47 -17.40 -16.93 -12.20
CA SER A 47 -17.03 -18.34 -12.24
C SER A 47 -15.54 -18.47 -12.58
N SER A 48 -14.87 -19.46 -12.00
CA SER A 48 -13.43 -19.68 -12.18
C SER A 48 -13.00 -19.72 -13.66
N SER A 49 -13.88 -20.16 -14.58
CA SER A 49 -13.67 -20.14 -16.03
C SER A 49 -13.50 -18.74 -16.63
N GLU A 50 -14.25 -17.75 -16.18
CA GLU A 50 -14.20 -16.38 -16.68
C GLU A 50 -12.93 -15.68 -16.22
N GLU A 51 -12.54 -15.86 -14.95
CA GLU A 51 -11.28 -15.33 -14.41
C GLU A 51 -10.07 -15.91 -15.15
N ILE A 52 -10.11 -17.21 -15.45
CA ILE A 52 -9.06 -17.87 -16.24
C ILE A 52 -8.95 -17.28 -17.64
N SER A 53 -10.09 -17.14 -18.33
CA SER A 53 -10.15 -16.56 -19.67
C SER A 53 -9.65 -15.12 -19.67
N ARG A 54 -10.07 -14.32 -18.69
CA ARG A 54 -9.63 -12.94 -18.51
C ARG A 54 -8.11 -12.83 -18.33
N LEU A 55 -7.51 -13.62 -17.43
CA LEU A 55 -6.06 -13.59 -17.22
C LEU A 55 -5.32 -14.00 -18.50
N ASN A 56 -5.76 -15.04 -19.21
CA ASN A 56 -5.12 -15.44 -20.47
C ASN A 56 -5.14 -14.33 -21.52
N GLY A 57 -6.27 -13.62 -21.68
CA GLY A 57 -6.35 -12.46 -22.58
C GLY A 57 -5.39 -11.35 -22.19
N ILE A 58 -5.29 -11.03 -20.89
CA ILE A 58 -4.33 -10.02 -20.37
C ILE A 58 -2.88 -10.43 -20.68
N LEU A 59 -2.53 -11.71 -20.52
CA LEU A 59 -1.18 -12.21 -20.76
C LEU A 59 -0.81 -12.21 -22.24
N GLU A 60 -1.76 -12.54 -23.12
CA GLU A 60 -1.57 -12.46 -24.57
C GLU A 60 -1.37 -11.01 -25.01
N GLU A 61 -2.22 -10.10 -24.54
CA GLU A 61 -2.09 -8.67 -24.80
C GLU A 61 -0.72 -8.15 -24.32
N PHE A 62 -0.31 -8.50 -23.09
CA PHE A 62 0.97 -8.07 -22.50
C PHE A 62 2.19 -8.45 -23.35
N LEU A 63 2.20 -9.63 -23.97
CA LEU A 63 3.28 -10.04 -24.89
C LEU A 63 3.29 -9.24 -26.20
N THR A 64 2.12 -8.79 -26.66
CA THR A 64 1.99 -8.01 -27.90
C THR A 64 2.32 -6.52 -27.73
N ARG A 65 2.39 -6.01 -26.50
CA ARG A 65 2.76 -4.61 -26.23
C ARG A 65 4.13 -4.27 -26.82
N PRO A 66 4.37 -3.05 -27.31
CA PRO A 66 5.65 -2.70 -27.93
C PRO A 66 6.82 -2.84 -26.93
N ILE A 67 7.98 -3.29 -27.44
CA ILE A 67 9.26 -3.28 -26.71
C ILE A 67 10.15 -2.23 -27.38
N LEU A 68 10.08 -1.02 -26.84
CA LEU A 68 10.88 0.10 -27.34
C LEU A 68 12.37 -0.10 -27.00
N SER A 69 13.23 0.50 -27.83
CA SER A 69 14.63 0.73 -27.46
C SER A 69 14.72 1.64 -26.23
N TYR A 70 15.89 1.74 -25.61
CA TYR A 70 16.06 2.67 -24.49
C TYR A 70 15.77 4.12 -24.92
N ASP A 71 16.37 4.58 -26.02
CA ASP A 71 16.22 5.96 -26.50
C ASP A 71 14.77 6.28 -26.91
N ASP A 72 14.08 5.37 -27.59
CA ASP A 72 12.67 5.55 -27.97
C ASP A 72 11.77 5.61 -26.73
N ALA A 73 12.03 4.74 -25.75
CA ALA A 73 11.28 4.73 -24.50
C ALA A 73 11.49 6.03 -23.72
N VAL A 74 12.73 6.51 -23.60
CA VAL A 74 13.05 7.79 -22.93
C VAL A 74 12.40 8.96 -23.65
N SER A 75 12.47 9.00 -24.98
CA SER A 75 11.83 10.02 -25.81
C SER A 75 10.32 10.07 -25.62
N LEU A 76 9.66 8.90 -25.60
CA LEU A 76 8.22 8.79 -25.35
C LEU A 76 7.85 9.20 -23.92
N ASN A 77 8.54 8.62 -22.93
CA ASN A 77 8.21 8.80 -21.52
C ASN A 77 8.46 10.23 -21.03
N SER A 78 9.44 10.93 -21.60
CA SER A 78 9.74 12.32 -21.24
C SER A 78 8.62 13.28 -21.64
N GLN A 79 7.69 12.87 -22.51
CA GLN A 79 6.52 13.67 -22.91
C GLN A 79 5.38 13.58 -21.88
N THR A 80 5.25 12.46 -21.18
CA THR A 80 4.16 12.23 -20.22
C THR A 80 4.58 12.36 -18.77
N CYS A 81 5.88 12.18 -18.48
CA CYS A 81 6.44 12.30 -17.14
C CYS A 81 7.52 13.38 -17.09
N PRO A 82 7.18 14.59 -16.63
CA PRO A 82 8.17 15.66 -16.52
C PRO A 82 9.18 15.33 -15.43
N VAL A 83 10.45 15.65 -15.67
CA VAL A 83 11.54 15.54 -14.68
C VAL A 83 11.79 16.84 -13.94
N ASN A 84 11.50 17.98 -14.58
CA ASN A 84 11.66 19.29 -13.96
C ASN A 84 10.54 19.51 -12.94
N GLY A 85 10.90 19.84 -11.71
CA GLY A 85 9.92 20.01 -10.64
C GLY A 85 9.42 18.71 -10.03
N THR A 86 9.87 17.53 -10.48
CA THR A 86 9.36 16.24 -10.01
C THR A 86 10.30 15.57 -9.01
N ASN A 87 9.77 15.12 -7.86
CA ASN A 87 10.52 14.27 -6.95
C ASN A 87 10.62 12.83 -7.47
N PHE A 88 11.83 12.29 -7.56
CA PHE A 88 12.13 10.91 -7.92
C PHE A 88 13.45 10.50 -7.24
N ASP A 89 13.70 9.19 -7.13
CA ASP A 89 14.93 8.68 -6.52
C ASP A 89 16.16 8.92 -7.42
N ARG A 90 16.81 10.07 -7.24
CA ARG A 90 17.99 10.49 -7.99
C ARG A 90 19.17 9.54 -7.80
N ASN A 91 19.34 8.98 -6.61
CA ASN A 91 20.45 8.07 -6.32
C ASN A 91 20.29 6.78 -7.12
N THR A 92 19.08 6.22 -7.15
CA THR A 92 18.77 5.04 -7.96
C THR A 92 18.93 5.33 -9.46
N VAL A 93 18.40 6.46 -9.95
CA VAL A 93 18.52 6.84 -11.38
C VAL A 93 19.98 7.05 -11.77
N ASN A 94 20.73 7.86 -11.03
CA ASN A 94 22.12 8.18 -11.36
C ASN A 94 23.03 6.96 -11.22
N GLY A 95 22.82 6.15 -10.17
CA GLY A 95 23.60 4.95 -9.92
C GLY A 95 23.38 3.84 -10.95
N ASN A 96 22.23 3.82 -11.62
CA ASN A 96 21.87 2.79 -12.59
C ASN A 96 21.72 3.30 -14.03
N PHE A 97 21.96 4.58 -14.31
CA PHE A 97 21.72 5.18 -15.63
C PHE A 97 22.32 4.35 -16.77
N LYS A 98 23.59 3.98 -16.65
CA LYS A 98 24.28 3.16 -17.65
C LYS A 98 23.72 1.75 -17.71
N THR A 99 23.56 1.10 -16.55
CA THR A 99 23.00 -0.25 -16.44
C THR A 99 21.63 -0.35 -17.09
N TRP A 100 20.76 0.65 -16.91
CA TRP A 100 19.42 0.71 -17.49
C TRP A 100 19.43 0.96 -19.00
N ALA A 101 20.33 1.81 -19.48
CA ALA A 101 20.53 2.07 -20.90
C ALA A 101 21.04 0.82 -21.64
N ASP A 102 21.91 0.04 -21.00
CA ASP A 102 22.53 -1.15 -21.57
C ASP A 102 21.58 -2.37 -21.64
N ILE A 103 20.37 -2.31 -21.06
CA ILE A 103 19.39 -3.42 -21.12
C ILE A 103 18.86 -3.58 -22.56
N PRO A 104 19.19 -4.66 -23.28
CA PRO A 104 18.73 -4.86 -24.64
C PRO A 104 17.24 -5.19 -24.68
N SER A 105 16.56 -4.85 -25.78
CA SER A 105 15.14 -5.19 -25.97
C SER A 105 14.87 -6.70 -25.92
N SER A 106 15.86 -7.54 -26.29
CA SER A 106 15.78 -8.99 -26.13
C SER A 106 15.68 -9.43 -24.66
N GLN A 107 16.35 -8.73 -23.74
CA GLN A 107 16.25 -9.01 -22.31
C GLN A 107 14.88 -8.60 -21.76
N ILE A 108 14.34 -7.44 -22.19
CA ILE A 108 12.97 -7.04 -21.86
C ILE A 108 11.96 -8.10 -22.34
N HIS A 109 12.12 -8.59 -23.57
CA HIS A 109 11.28 -9.67 -24.12
C HIS A 109 11.36 -10.93 -23.26
N ASN A 110 12.56 -11.37 -22.90
CA ASN A 110 12.77 -12.55 -22.06
C ASN A 110 12.12 -12.40 -20.67
N TRP A 111 12.19 -11.20 -20.06
CA TRP A 111 11.52 -10.91 -18.81
C TRP A 111 9.99 -11.03 -18.94
N ARG A 112 9.40 -10.48 -20.01
CA ARG A 112 7.95 -10.62 -20.25
C ARG A 112 7.53 -12.07 -20.43
N GLU A 113 8.27 -12.84 -21.23
CA GLU A 113 8.04 -14.28 -21.42
C GLU A 113 8.18 -15.07 -20.10
N GLY A 114 9.16 -14.71 -19.27
CA GLY A 114 9.35 -15.28 -17.93
C GLY A 114 8.12 -15.05 -17.02
N ILE A 115 7.64 -13.80 -16.99
CA ILE A 115 6.45 -13.41 -16.23
C ILE A 115 5.21 -14.19 -16.70
N VAL A 116 4.93 -14.21 -18.01
CA VAL A 116 3.75 -14.90 -18.56
C VAL A 116 3.81 -16.39 -18.28
N ARG A 117 4.97 -17.02 -18.48
CA ARG A 117 5.18 -18.43 -18.18
C ARG A 117 4.94 -18.75 -16.71
N ASN A 118 5.43 -17.90 -15.80
CA ASN A 118 5.19 -18.06 -14.37
C ASN A 118 3.70 -17.95 -14.02
N LEU A 119 3.00 -16.94 -14.55
CA LEU A 119 1.57 -16.74 -14.28
C LEU A 119 0.72 -17.90 -14.83
N ARG A 120 0.98 -18.35 -16.06
CA ARG A 120 0.31 -19.54 -16.63
C ARG A 120 0.54 -20.78 -15.78
N ARG A 121 1.78 -21.00 -15.33
CA ARG A 121 2.12 -22.12 -14.44
C ARG A 121 1.35 -22.04 -13.12
N LYS A 122 1.31 -20.87 -12.46
CA LYS A 122 0.59 -20.66 -11.20
C LYS A 122 -0.93 -20.84 -11.37
N GLN A 123 -1.48 -20.38 -12.50
CA GLN A 123 -2.88 -20.60 -12.86
C GLN A 123 -3.19 -22.11 -13.00
N ILE A 124 -2.40 -22.86 -13.78
CA ILE A 124 -2.55 -24.32 -13.95
C ILE A 124 -2.46 -25.05 -12.60
N GLN A 125 -1.48 -24.70 -11.77
CA GLN A 125 -1.32 -25.29 -10.43
C GLN A 125 -2.54 -25.03 -9.55
N THR A 126 -3.13 -23.85 -9.64
CA THR A 126 -4.33 -23.48 -8.88
C THR A 126 -5.55 -24.25 -9.35
N ILE A 127 -5.76 -24.36 -10.67
CA ILE A 127 -6.83 -25.17 -11.25
C ILE A 127 -6.70 -26.63 -10.83
N ALA A 128 -5.49 -27.21 -10.93
CA ALA A 128 -5.24 -28.59 -10.54
C ALA A 128 -5.58 -28.83 -9.06
N LYS A 129 -5.23 -27.89 -8.16
CA LYS A 129 -5.59 -27.95 -6.74
C LYS A 129 -7.11 -27.90 -6.52
N ILE A 130 -7.82 -27.04 -7.24
CA ILE A 130 -9.29 -26.94 -7.16
C ILE A 130 -9.94 -28.25 -7.62
N VAL A 131 -9.55 -28.77 -8.79
CA VAL A 131 -10.09 -30.03 -9.34
C VAL A 131 -9.83 -31.20 -8.40
N SER A 132 -8.64 -31.26 -7.80
CA SER A 132 -8.28 -32.32 -6.83
C SER A 132 -9.04 -32.21 -5.51
N ALA A 133 -9.39 -30.99 -5.08
CA ALA A 133 -10.21 -30.76 -3.89
C ALA A 133 -11.70 -31.09 -4.14
N SER A 134 -12.23 -30.76 -5.32
CA SER A 134 -13.62 -31.05 -5.67
C SER A 134 -13.88 -32.55 -5.88
N SER A 135 -12.88 -33.34 -6.29
CA SER A 135 -12.99 -34.80 -6.41
C SER A 135 -12.94 -35.54 -5.07
N SER A 136 -12.59 -34.85 -3.97
CA SER A 136 -12.49 -35.41 -2.61
C SER A 136 -13.61 -34.97 -1.66
N SER A 137 -14.56 -34.12 -2.09
CA SER A 137 -15.70 -33.66 -1.30
C SER A 137 -17.05 -33.93 -1.98
N ILE A 138 -17.83 -34.90 -1.48
CA ILE A 138 -19.24 -35.09 -1.82
C ILE A 138 -20.10 -34.21 -0.89
N ASN A 139 -20.80 -33.24 -1.49
CA ASN A 139 -21.98 -32.48 -1.04
C ASN A 139 -21.90 -31.43 0.10
N GLY A 140 -22.38 -30.24 -0.26
CA GLY A 140 -23.02 -29.24 0.60
C GLY A 140 -23.30 -27.95 -0.20
N PRO A 141 -24.53 -27.40 -0.23
CA PRO A 141 -24.79 -26.13 -0.90
C PRO A 141 -23.97 -25.02 -0.23
N GLY A 142 -23.35 -24.18 -1.06
CA GLY A 142 -22.35 -23.20 -0.64
C GLY A 142 -22.87 -22.27 0.46
N SER A 143 -22.35 -22.44 1.68
CA SER A 143 -22.30 -21.30 2.58
C SER A 143 -21.28 -20.34 2.00
N GLU A 144 -21.68 -19.08 1.80
CA GLU A 144 -20.72 -18.00 1.55
C GLU A 144 -19.64 -18.10 2.62
N ARG A 145 -18.43 -18.53 2.23
CA ARG A 145 -17.27 -18.50 3.09
C ARG A 145 -17.04 -17.02 3.39
N LYS A 146 -17.47 -16.55 4.56
CA LYS A 146 -17.16 -15.19 5.01
C LYS A 146 -15.66 -15.01 4.92
N SER A 147 -15.24 -14.13 4.00
CA SER A 147 -13.85 -13.71 3.84
C SER A 147 -13.29 -13.35 5.21
N LYS A 148 -12.18 -13.99 5.60
CA LYS A 148 -11.55 -13.70 6.88
C LYS A 148 -10.67 -12.48 6.71
N ARG A 149 -10.94 -11.43 7.50
CA ARG A 149 -10.15 -10.20 7.54
C ARG A 149 -9.07 -10.30 8.61
N GLY A 150 -7.90 -9.75 8.36
CA GLY A 150 -6.86 -9.68 9.37
C GLY A 150 -5.65 -8.84 8.96
N ILE A 151 -4.76 -8.64 9.93
CA ILE A 151 -3.50 -7.93 9.74
C ILE A 151 -2.38 -8.97 9.57
N VAL A 152 -1.50 -8.75 8.61
CA VAL A 152 -0.33 -9.60 8.37
C VAL A 152 0.92 -8.77 8.55
N MET A 153 1.86 -9.27 9.34
CA MET A 153 3.16 -8.64 9.57
C MET A 153 4.27 -9.66 9.31
N ALA A 154 5.44 -9.18 8.89
CA ALA A 154 6.66 -9.99 8.85
C ALA A 154 7.62 -9.54 9.96
N ALA A 155 7.92 -10.42 10.92
CA ALA A 155 8.80 -10.09 12.04
C ALA A 155 9.61 -11.32 12.48
N GLY A 156 10.86 -11.38 12.02
CA GLY A 156 11.75 -12.51 12.24
C GLY A 156 12.81 -12.32 13.32
N ASP A 157 13.23 -11.07 13.57
CA ASP A 157 14.29 -10.76 14.50
C ASP A 157 13.77 -10.01 15.74
N ARG A 158 14.66 -9.82 16.72
CA ARG A 158 14.33 -9.12 17.97
C ARG A 158 13.86 -7.68 17.72
N PRO A 159 14.55 -6.84 16.94
CA PRO A 159 14.07 -5.50 16.61
C PRO A 159 12.67 -5.48 15.97
N ALA A 160 12.43 -6.32 14.97
CA ALA A 160 11.15 -6.39 14.27
C ALA A 160 10.02 -6.83 15.21
N LEU A 161 10.24 -7.81 16.08
CA LEU A 161 9.24 -8.21 17.06
C LEU A 161 8.96 -7.13 18.12
N ILE A 162 9.97 -6.34 18.53
CA ILE A 162 9.75 -5.21 19.44
C ILE A 162 8.83 -4.19 18.77
N ARG A 163 9.11 -3.86 17.50
CA ARG A 163 8.29 -2.93 16.74
C ARG A 163 6.87 -3.47 16.50
N ALA A 164 6.73 -4.74 16.11
CA ALA A 164 5.45 -5.42 15.96
C ALA A 164 4.63 -5.37 17.26
N ARG A 165 5.25 -5.66 18.41
CA ARG A 165 4.59 -5.55 19.72
C ARG A 165 4.10 -4.12 19.98
N THR A 166 4.91 -3.11 19.72
CA THR A 166 4.51 -1.71 19.90
C THR A 166 3.29 -1.39 19.03
N SER A 167 3.30 -1.82 17.76
CA SER A 167 2.16 -1.67 16.84
C SER A 167 0.91 -2.40 17.34
N LEU A 168 1.04 -3.61 17.87
CA LEU A 168 -0.09 -4.38 18.42
C LEU A 168 -0.69 -3.76 19.68
N ARG A 169 0.14 -3.15 20.54
CA ARG A 169 -0.34 -2.41 21.71
C ARG A 169 -1.06 -1.13 21.31
N LEU A 170 -0.60 -0.44 20.25
CA LEU A 170 -1.34 0.68 19.65
C LEU A 170 -2.70 0.21 19.14
N LEU A 171 -2.75 -0.85 18.32
CA LEU A 171 -4.00 -1.44 17.81
C LEU A 171 -4.97 -1.82 18.92
N LYS A 172 -4.49 -2.50 19.98
CA LYS A 172 -5.28 -2.83 21.16
C LYS A 172 -5.83 -1.57 21.85
N SER A 173 -5.02 -0.51 21.97
CA SER A 173 -5.46 0.77 22.55
C SER A 173 -6.52 1.51 21.72
N TYR A 174 -6.61 1.20 20.42
CA TYR A 174 -7.64 1.71 19.53
C TYR A 174 -8.85 0.77 19.40
N ASN A 175 -8.94 -0.26 20.25
CA ASN A 175 -9.99 -1.28 20.19
C ASN A 175 -10.08 -2.00 18.85
N CYS A 176 -8.95 -2.18 18.15
CA CYS A 176 -8.89 -3.01 16.96
C CYS A 176 -9.20 -4.47 17.31
N THR A 177 -10.09 -5.09 16.55
CA THR A 177 -10.56 -6.46 16.72
C THR A 177 -10.04 -7.42 15.65
N LEU A 178 -9.32 -6.90 14.64
CA LEU A 178 -8.74 -7.73 13.60
C LEU A 178 -7.72 -8.71 14.19
N PRO A 179 -7.83 -10.01 13.86
CA PRO A 179 -6.78 -10.96 14.19
C PRO A 179 -5.51 -10.63 13.41
N VAL A 180 -4.36 -10.94 14.02
CA VAL A 180 -3.03 -10.67 13.45
C VAL A 180 -2.26 -11.96 13.28
N GLU A 181 -1.68 -12.13 12.09
CA GLU A 181 -0.69 -13.17 11.82
C GLU A 181 0.70 -12.56 11.63
N ILE A 182 1.67 -13.03 12.40
CA ILE A 182 3.07 -12.61 12.29
C ILE A 182 3.87 -13.75 11.66
N PHE A 183 4.42 -13.49 10.48
CA PHE A 183 5.26 -14.43 9.75
C PHE A 183 6.75 -14.24 10.04
N HIS A 184 7.47 -15.36 10.14
CA HIS A 184 8.92 -15.40 10.32
C HIS A 184 9.53 -16.62 9.59
N PHE A 185 10.84 -16.63 9.37
CA PHE A 185 11.54 -17.81 8.84
C PHE A 185 11.70 -18.90 9.89
N ASN A 186 11.84 -20.15 9.45
CA ASN A 186 12.06 -21.28 10.36
C ASN A 186 13.37 -21.18 11.16
N SER A 187 14.38 -20.50 10.63
CA SER A 187 15.66 -20.26 11.33
C SER A 187 15.55 -19.20 12.43
N GLU A 188 14.45 -18.46 12.46
CA GLU A 188 14.23 -17.33 13.36
C GLU A 188 13.46 -17.73 14.62
N LEU A 189 13.41 -16.84 15.61
CA LEU A 189 12.67 -17.02 16.87
C LEU A 189 13.14 -18.17 17.78
N SER A 190 14.26 -18.82 17.45
CA SER A 190 14.87 -19.89 18.24
C SER A 190 15.69 -19.42 19.45
N ALA A 191 16.04 -18.12 19.49
CA ALA A 191 16.87 -17.56 20.55
C ALA A 191 16.10 -17.46 21.89
N PRO A 192 16.68 -17.92 23.03
CA PRO A 192 16.04 -17.83 24.34
C PRO A 192 15.59 -16.41 24.74
N ALA A 193 16.31 -15.39 24.27
CA ALA A 193 16.00 -13.97 24.52
C ALA A 193 14.65 -13.52 23.93
N LEU A 194 14.07 -14.27 23.00
CA LEU A 194 12.79 -13.95 22.36
C LEU A 194 11.58 -14.54 23.10
N LYS A 195 11.80 -15.49 24.03
CA LYS A 195 10.71 -16.17 24.76
C LYS A 195 9.85 -15.20 25.56
N SER A 196 10.44 -14.20 26.20
CA SER A 196 9.70 -13.18 26.94
C SER A 196 8.84 -12.30 26.03
N LEU A 197 9.36 -11.96 24.84
CA LEU A 197 8.64 -11.15 23.86
C LEU A 197 7.46 -11.92 23.25
N LEU A 198 7.64 -13.21 22.97
CA LEU A 198 6.55 -14.09 22.53
C LEU A 198 5.47 -14.24 23.62
N SER A 199 5.86 -14.37 24.89
CA SER A 199 4.92 -14.40 26.01
C SER A 199 4.13 -13.10 26.14
N ASP A 200 4.78 -11.96 25.95
CA ASP A 200 4.17 -10.62 25.97
C ASP A 200 3.15 -10.46 24.83
N LEU A 201 3.50 -10.91 23.62
CA LEU A 201 2.58 -10.96 22.47
C LEU A 201 1.35 -11.85 22.73
N SER A 202 1.56 -13.04 23.28
CA SER A 202 0.44 -13.93 23.67
C SER A 202 -0.45 -13.29 24.75
N GLY A 203 0.13 -12.51 25.66
CA GLY A 203 -0.62 -11.77 26.69
C GLY A 203 -1.55 -10.70 26.14
N LEU A 204 -1.32 -10.20 24.92
CA LEU A 204 -2.19 -9.22 24.26
C LEU A 204 -3.57 -9.78 23.91
N GLN A 205 -3.74 -11.10 23.91
CA GLN A 205 -5.03 -11.77 23.73
C GLN A 205 -5.97 -11.56 24.91
N ASN A 206 -5.43 -11.21 26.09
CA ASN A 206 -6.24 -10.95 27.28
C ASN A 206 -6.96 -9.61 27.13
N SER A 207 -8.23 -9.59 27.56
CA SER A 207 -8.98 -8.34 27.69
C SER A 207 -8.62 -7.67 29.00
N ASP A 208 -8.41 -6.36 28.97
CA ASP A 208 -8.18 -5.54 30.17
C ASP A 208 -9.37 -4.59 30.36
N PHE A 209 -9.46 -3.93 31.52
CA PHE A 209 -10.49 -2.91 31.77
C PHE A 209 -10.44 -1.83 30.68
N GLY A 210 -11.43 -1.83 29.79
CA GLY A 210 -11.58 -0.84 28.72
C GLY A 210 -10.96 -1.18 27.36
N SER A 211 -10.36 -2.36 27.16
CA SER A 211 -9.90 -2.80 25.83
C SER A 211 -10.08 -4.31 25.59
N LYS A 212 -10.56 -4.66 24.39
CA LYS A 212 -10.64 -6.06 23.95
C LYS A 212 -9.23 -6.59 23.67
N GLY A 213 -9.02 -7.88 23.91
CA GLY A 213 -7.80 -8.55 23.49
C GLY A 213 -7.65 -8.61 21.96
N ILE A 214 -6.41 -8.71 21.48
CA ILE A 214 -6.08 -8.88 20.07
C ILE A 214 -5.54 -10.30 19.84
N ASN A 215 -6.14 -11.05 18.91
CA ASN A 215 -5.68 -12.40 18.60
C ASN A 215 -4.40 -12.32 17.76
N VAL A 216 -3.29 -12.81 18.30
CA VAL A 216 -2.00 -12.86 17.60
C VAL A 216 -1.59 -14.30 17.39
N THR A 217 -1.30 -14.66 16.14
CA THR A 217 -0.82 -16.00 15.76
C THR A 217 0.53 -15.90 15.08
N MET A 218 1.53 -16.64 15.59
CA MET A 218 2.83 -16.78 14.92
C MET A 218 2.75 -17.82 13.81
N ARG A 219 3.35 -17.53 12.66
CA ARG A 219 3.38 -18.39 11.48
C ARG A 219 4.81 -18.52 10.96
N VAL A 220 5.21 -19.76 10.66
CA VAL A 220 6.46 -20.02 9.93
C VAL A 220 6.15 -19.96 8.45
N VAL A 221 6.87 -19.12 7.70
CA VAL A 221 6.78 -19.11 6.24
C VAL A 221 7.36 -20.42 5.69
N LYS A 222 6.61 -21.09 4.81
CA LYS A 222 7.02 -22.34 4.17
C LYS A 222 7.66 -22.07 2.81
N GLU A 223 8.51 -22.99 2.37
CA GLU A 223 9.10 -23.03 1.02
C GLU A 223 9.97 -21.83 0.65
N VAL A 224 10.17 -20.90 1.58
CA VAL A 224 11.09 -19.77 1.47
C VAL A 224 12.08 -19.87 2.62
N SER A 225 13.38 -19.78 2.32
CA SER A 225 14.45 -19.80 3.32
C SER A 225 15.25 -18.51 3.26
N LYS A 226 15.83 -18.14 4.40
CA LYS A 226 16.75 -17.00 4.49
C LYS A 226 18.02 -17.33 3.72
N GLY A 227 18.20 -16.71 2.55
CA GLY A 227 19.39 -16.88 1.71
C GLY A 227 20.65 -16.26 2.34
N SER A 228 21.83 -16.67 1.86
CA SER A 228 23.14 -16.16 2.30
C SER A 228 23.53 -14.81 1.68
N GLY A 229 22.72 -14.29 0.74
CA GLY A 229 22.93 -13.01 0.07
C GLY A 229 21.65 -12.17 0.07
N TRP A 230 21.68 -11.10 0.86
CA TRP A 230 20.86 -9.88 0.79
C TRP A 230 19.33 -9.96 0.92
N LYS A 231 18.86 -9.36 2.03
CA LYS A 231 17.53 -8.86 2.40
C LYS A 231 16.34 -9.82 2.22
N ASP A 232 15.62 -10.01 3.32
CA ASP A 232 14.44 -10.86 3.51
C ASP A 232 13.21 -10.46 2.67
N PHE A 233 13.37 -9.83 1.50
CA PHE A 233 12.29 -9.27 0.68
C PHE A 233 11.21 -10.27 0.30
N GLN A 234 11.55 -11.56 0.26
CA GLN A 234 10.63 -12.64 -0.09
C GLN A 234 9.53 -12.86 0.96
N ILE A 235 9.75 -12.44 2.22
CA ILE A 235 8.83 -12.78 3.30
C ILE A 235 7.50 -12.03 3.20
N LYS A 236 7.48 -10.78 2.68
CA LYS A 236 6.27 -9.95 2.59
C LYS A 236 5.22 -10.60 1.69
N GLY A 237 5.58 -10.85 0.43
CA GLY A 237 4.69 -11.53 -0.52
C GLY A 237 4.29 -12.93 -0.06
N ALA A 238 5.23 -13.69 0.51
CA ALA A 238 4.94 -15.03 1.04
C ALA A 238 4.00 -15.00 2.26
N ALA A 239 4.16 -14.05 3.17
CA ALA A 239 3.30 -13.87 4.34
C ALA A 239 1.85 -13.58 3.93
N ILE A 240 1.66 -12.65 2.98
CA ILE A 240 0.32 -12.32 2.46
C ILE A 240 -0.30 -13.55 1.78
N GLN A 241 0.46 -14.28 0.95
CA GLN A 241 -0.05 -15.47 0.27
C GLN A 241 -0.39 -16.62 1.22
N GLN A 242 0.44 -16.88 2.22
CA GLN A 242 0.31 -18.02 3.14
C GLN A 242 -0.60 -17.71 4.35
N SER A 243 -1.08 -16.48 4.49
CA SER A 243 -2.01 -16.09 5.55
C SER A 243 -3.30 -16.92 5.53
N SER A 244 -3.94 -17.08 6.68
CA SER A 244 -5.28 -17.67 6.73
C SER A 244 -6.40 -16.68 6.37
N PHE A 245 -6.06 -15.40 6.17
CA PHE A 245 -6.98 -14.33 5.79
C PHE A 245 -7.10 -14.20 4.27
N ASP A 246 -8.26 -13.75 3.82
CA ASP A 246 -8.52 -13.44 2.41
C ASP A 246 -8.46 -11.93 2.16
N ASP A 247 -8.92 -11.12 3.10
CA ASP A 247 -8.84 -9.66 3.05
C ASP A 247 -7.78 -9.20 4.06
N ILE A 248 -6.67 -8.69 3.55
CA ILE A 248 -5.43 -8.53 4.32
C ILE A 248 -5.05 -7.06 4.37
N LEU A 249 -4.78 -6.56 5.58
CA LEU A 249 -3.94 -5.37 5.79
C LEU A 249 -2.53 -5.88 6.08
N TYR A 250 -1.65 -5.82 5.10
CA TYR A 250 -0.23 -6.00 5.35
C TYR A 250 0.33 -4.74 6.02
N LEU A 251 1.14 -4.92 7.06
CA LEU A 251 1.74 -3.82 7.81
C LEU A 251 3.19 -4.16 8.17
N ASP A 252 4.13 -3.38 7.65
CA ASP A 252 5.52 -3.45 8.06
C ASP A 252 5.65 -3.10 9.55
N THR A 253 6.62 -3.70 10.23
CA THR A 253 6.74 -3.54 11.70
C THR A 253 7.02 -2.12 12.15
N ASP A 254 7.61 -1.30 11.29
CA ASP A 254 7.89 0.14 11.46
C ASP A 254 6.82 1.06 10.87
N SER A 255 5.69 0.53 10.38
CA SER A 255 4.49 1.29 10.04
C SER A 255 3.46 1.17 11.17
N TYR A 256 3.31 2.24 11.94
CA TYR A 256 2.47 2.27 13.14
C TYR A 256 1.10 2.89 12.85
N PRO A 257 -0.02 2.25 13.23
CA PRO A 257 -1.33 2.84 13.09
C PRO A 257 -1.53 3.97 14.10
N LEU A 258 -2.20 5.04 13.68
CA LEU A 258 -2.61 6.16 14.52
C LEU A 258 -4.02 5.97 15.10
N ARG A 259 -4.85 5.14 14.45
CA ARG A 259 -6.25 4.87 14.80
C ARG A 259 -6.63 3.43 14.45
N ASN A 260 -7.88 3.02 14.72
CA ASN A 260 -8.38 1.70 14.32
C ASN A 260 -8.49 1.61 12.78
N PRO A 261 -7.78 0.67 12.11
CA PRO A 261 -7.80 0.51 10.66
C PRO A 261 -9.01 -0.26 10.10
N GLU A 262 -9.87 -0.85 10.95
CA GLU A 262 -10.94 -1.77 10.52
C GLU A 262 -11.87 -1.21 9.45
N TYR A 263 -12.22 0.07 9.56
CA TYR A 263 -13.15 0.72 8.64
C TYR A 263 -12.62 0.78 7.20
N LEU A 264 -11.31 0.62 6.98
CA LEU A 264 -10.71 0.59 5.64
C LEU A 264 -11.28 -0.58 4.80
N PHE A 265 -11.69 -1.68 5.44
CA PHE A 265 -12.35 -2.82 4.77
C PHE A 265 -13.83 -2.60 4.44
N GLU A 266 -14.38 -1.43 4.78
CA GLU A 266 -15.79 -1.07 4.57
C GLU A 266 -15.95 0.14 3.64
N GLY A 267 -14.86 0.90 3.46
CA GLY A 267 -14.79 2.04 2.55
C GLY A 267 -15.16 1.70 1.11
N ARG A 268 -15.61 2.71 0.37
CA ARG A 268 -15.91 2.59 -1.06
C ARG A 268 -14.67 2.13 -1.82
N GLU A 269 -13.54 2.73 -1.48
CA GLU A 269 -12.23 2.51 -2.10
C GLU A 269 -11.82 1.03 -2.07
N TRP A 270 -12.15 0.35 -0.97
CA TRP A 270 -11.93 -1.08 -0.81
C TRP A 270 -12.94 -1.92 -1.59
N ARG A 271 -14.23 -1.59 -1.51
CA ARG A 271 -15.28 -2.34 -2.22
C ARG A 271 -15.07 -2.31 -3.73
N ASP A 272 -14.68 -1.16 -4.28
CA ASP A 272 -14.51 -0.95 -5.72
C ASP A 272 -13.38 -1.82 -6.27
N THR A 273 -12.21 -1.82 -5.63
CA THR A 273 -11.00 -2.44 -6.22
C THR A 273 -10.48 -3.66 -5.46
N GLY A 274 -10.71 -3.75 -4.14
CA GLY A 274 -10.09 -4.76 -3.29
C GLY A 274 -8.56 -4.62 -3.18
N LEU A 275 -8.02 -3.47 -3.57
CA LEU A 275 -6.59 -3.16 -3.54
C LEU A 275 -6.39 -1.68 -3.20
N LEU A 276 -5.96 -1.38 -1.97
CA LEU A 276 -5.49 -0.05 -1.59
C LEU A 276 -3.98 -0.07 -1.47
N LEU A 277 -3.36 0.87 -2.17
CA LEU A 277 -1.94 1.14 -2.13
C LEU A 277 -1.73 2.56 -1.62
N TRP A 278 -0.59 2.80 -0.98
CA TRP A 278 -0.19 4.12 -0.51
C TRP A 278 0.89 4.68 -1.43
N PRO A 279 0.93 6.01 -1.67
CA PRO A 279 2.00 6.61 -2.45
C PRO A 279 3.33 6.57 -1.69
N ASP A 280 4.44 6.49 -2.41
CA ASP A 280 5.78 6.90 -1.97
C ASP A 280 5.94 8.42 -2.15
N TYR A 281 7.07 8.99 -1.71
CA TYR A 281 7.43 10.37 -2.05
C TYR A 281 7.87 10.55 -3.51
N SER A 282 8.30 9.47 -4.17
CA SER A 282 8.94 9.47 -5.47
C SER A 282 7.95 9.14 -6.59
N LYS A 283 8.11 9.79 -7.74
CA LYS A 283 7.54 9.33 -9.00
C LYS A 283 8.58 8.52 -9.78
N SER A 284 8.11 7.64 -10.66
CA SER A 284 9.00 6.89 -11.54
C SER A 284 9.59 7.77 -12.63
N HIS A 285 10.91 7.75 -12.75
CA HIS A 285 11.64 8.51 -13.76
C HIS A 285 11.37 7.99 -15.19
N PRO A 286 11.37 8.84 -16.24
CA PRO A 286 11.17 8.41 -17.64
C PRO A 286 12.14 7.33 -18.14
N THR A 287 13.36 7.29 -17.59
CA THR A 287 14.40 6.32 -17.95
C THR A 287 14.26 4.96 -17.25
N ASN A 288 13.30 4.82 -16.32
CA ASN A 288 13.13 3.59 -15.56
C ASN A 288 12.77 2.41 -16.51
N PRO A 289 13.52 1.29 -16.49
CA PRO A 289 13.26 0.10 -17.30
C PRO A 289 11.84 -0.49 -17.13
N MET A 290 11.18 -0.21 -16.00
CA MET A 290 9.80 -0.62 -15.73
C MET A 290 8.86 -0.23 -16.89
N TRP A 291 9.02 0.94 -17.51
CA TRP A 291 8.15 1.35 -18.62
C TRP A 291 8.31 0.49 -19.87
N ARG A 292 9.55 0.09 -20.18
CA ARG A 292 9.85 -0.87 -21.25
C ARG A 292 9.34 -2.26 -20.88
N LEU A 293 9.47 -2.68 -19.62
CA LEU A 293 8.91 -3.94 -19.14
C LEU A 293 7.38 -3.99 -19.28
N LEU A 294 6.68 -2.92 -18.87
CA LEU A 294 5.22 -2.85 -18.91
C LEU A 294 4.66 -2.67 -20.33
N GLY A 295 5.45 -2.05 -21.23
CA GLY A 295 5.04 -1.78 -22.61
C GLY A 295 4.00 -0.67 -22.73
N GLN A 296 4.01 0.27 -21.77
CA GLN A 296 3.11 1.41 -21.72
C GLN A 296 3.90 2.70 -21.47
N PRO A 297 3.41 3.86 -21.92
CA PRO A 297 4.02 5.15 -21.60
C PRO A 297 4.09 5.39 -20.10
N CYS A 298 5.07 6.19 -19.69
CA CYS A 298 5.19 6.64 -18.32
C CYS A 298 3.91 7.33 -17.83
N ARG A 299 3.45 6.96 -16.63
CA ARG A 299 2.32 7.59 -15.92
C ARG A 299 2.87 8.57 -14.89
N ASN A 300 2.39 9.82 -14.94
CA ASN A 300 2.79 10.89 -14.01
C ASN A 300 2.12 10.73 -12.64
N GLU A 301 2.42 9.62 -11.96
CA GLU A 301 1.89 9.24 -10.66
C GLU A 301 3.03 8.90 -9.70
N TYR A 302 2.73 8.91 -8.41
CA TYR A 302 3.67 8.44 -7.40
C TYR A 302 3.83 6.93 -7.46
N GLU A 303 5.02 6.46 -7.14
CA GLU A 303 5.29 5.05 -6.88
C GLU A 303 4.46 4.56 -5.70
N GLY A 304 4.24 3.25 -5.62
CA GLY A 304 3.61 2.63 -4.48
C GLY A 304 4.62 2.44 -3.34
N GLU A 305 4.18 2.67 -2.11
CA GLU A 305 4.88 2.28 -0.89
C GLU A 305 4.29 0.96 -0.37
N SER A 306 5.16 -0.01 -0.03
CA SER A 306 4.78 -1.35 0.40
C SER A 306 4.77 -1.52 1.93
N GLY A 307 5.05 -0.44 2.69
CA GLY A 307 4.95 -0.40 4.16
C GLY A 307 3.57 -0.75 4.71
N GLN A 308 2.52 -0.47 3.94
CA GLN A 308 1.18 -0.98 4.21
C GLN A 308 0.40 -1.16 2.91
N ILE A 309 -0.34 -2.26 2.84
CA ILE A 309 -1.11 -2.64 1.65
C ILE A 309 -2.42 -3.26 2.13
N LEU A 310 -3.55 -2.79 1.59
CA LEU A 310 -4.83 -3.48 1.76
C LEU A 310 -5.08 -4.30 0.49
N ILE A 311 -5.17 -5.62 0.60
CA ILE A 311 -5.33 -6.49 -0.57
C ILE A 311 -6.28 -7.64 -0.30
N SER A 312 -7.20 -7.86 -1.23
CA SER A 312 -8.07 -9.02 -1.26
C SER A 312 -7.38 -10.12 -2.06
N ARG A 313 -6.89 -11.15 -1.37
CA ARG A 313 -6.22 -12.29 -1.98
C ARG A 313 -7.12 -13.00 -2.99
N THR A 314 -8.42 -13.09 -2.71
CA THR A 314 -9.40 -13.71 -3.63
C THR A 314 -9.50 -12.95 -4.95
N ARG A 315 -9.44 -11.61 -4.93
CA ARG A 315 -9.54 -10.76 -6.14
C ARG A 315 -8.20 -10.55 -6.86
N HIS A 316 -7.09 -10.70 -6.14
CA HIS A 316 -5.75 -10.29 -6.59
C HIS A 316 -4.68 -11.37 -6.39
N GLN A 317 -5.07 -12.64 -6.50
CA GLN A 317 -4.16 -13.77 -6.40
C GLN A 317 -3.05 -13.74 -7.48
N ASP A 318 -3.37 -13.20 -8.65
CA ASP A 318 -2.46 -12.96 -9.78
C ASP A 318 -1.42 -11.87 -9.50
N ILE A 319 -1.80 -10.78 -8.84
CA ILE A 319 -0.84 -9.79 -8.31
C ILE A 319 0.13 -10.49 -7.37
N LEU A 320 -0.37 -11.29 -6.42
CA LEU A 320 0.48 -11.97 -5.44
C LEU A 320 1.47 -12.95 -6.09
N TRP A 321 1.08 -13.63 -7.17
CA TRP A 321 1.99 -14.47 -7.95
C TRP A 321 3.11 -13.65 -8.63
N LEU A 322 2.83 -12.42 -9.04
CA LEU A 322 3.85 -11.49 -9.54
C LEU A 322 4.77 -10.99 -8.43
N ILE A 323 4.24 -10.66 -7.26
CA ILE A 323 5.07 -10.25 -6.11
C ILE A 323 6.06 -11.36 -5.74
N GLU A 324 5.59 -12.61 -5.69
CA GLU A 324 6.46 -13.76 -5.47
C GLU A 324 7.51 -13.88 -6.58
N TYR A 325 7.11 -13.70 -7.84
CA TYR A 325 8.03 -13.77 -8.98
C TYR A 325 9.11 -12.70 -8.91
N PHE A 326 8.74 -11.44 -8.67
CA PHE A 326 9.71 -10.35 -8.53
C PHE A 326 10.65 -10.57 -7.35
N ALA A 327 10.16 -11.12 -6.23
CA ALA A 327 11.01 -11.42 -5.08
C ALA A 327 11.98 -12.58 -5.33
N LEU A 328 11.57 -13.60 -6.10
CA LEU A 328 12.44 -14.70 -6.52
C LEU A 328 13.49 -14.24 -7.54
N HIS A 329 13.12 -13.30 -8.41
CA HIS A 329 13.97 -12.71 -9.45
C HIS A 329 14.44 -11.30 -9.08
N HIS A 330 14.69 -11.04 -7.80
CA HIS A 330 14.96 -9.68 -7.31
C HIS A 330 16.18 -9.03 -7.98
N GLU A 331 17.21 -9.80 -8.34
CA GLU A 331 18.38 -9.30 -9.07
C GLU A 331 18.02 -8.69 -10.43
N GLU A 332 16.93 -9.15 -11.04
CA GLU A 332 16.43 -8.67 -12.33
C GLU A 332 15.54 -7.42 -12.16
N PHE A 333 14.64 -7.42 -11.17
CA PHE A 333 13.55 -6.44 -11.09
C PHE A 333 13.74 -5.35 -10.03
N TYR A 334 14.35 -5.67 -8.89
CA TYR A 334 14.36 -4.75 -7.74
C TYR A 334 15.28 -3.56 -7.93
N GLY A 335 16.28 -3.66 -8.83
CA GLY A 335 17.15 -2.55 -9.18
C GLY A 335 16.40 -1.34 -9.78
N PHE A 336 15.20 -1.54 -10.33
CA PHE A 336 14.38 -0.45 -10.89
C PHE A 336 12.96 -0.35 -10.30
N MET A 337 12.59 -1.22 -9.36
CA MET A 337 11.35 -1.11 -8.56
C MET A 337 11.58 -0.53 -7.14
N GLY A 338 12.83 -0.17 -6.81
CA GLY A 338 13.19 0.30 -5.46
C GLY A 338 13.07 -0.81 -4.40
N GLY A 339 13.40 -2.05 -4.77
CA GLY A 339 13.12 -3.22 -3.93
C GLY A 339 11.69 -3.74 -4.11
N ASP A 340 11.11 -4.25 -3.03
CA ASP A 340 9.69 -4.64 -3.01
C ASP A 340 8.73 -3.44 -3.00
N ARG A 341 9.24 -2.23 -2.73
CA ARG A 341 8.49 -0.98 -2.55
C ARG A 341 7.42 -0.78 -3.64
N ASP A 342 7.84 -0.65 -4.89
CA ASP A 342 6.93 -0.33 -6.00
C ASP A 342 6.36 -1.58 -6.71
N SER A 343 6.70 -2.78 -6.22
CA SER A 343 6.38 -4.06 -6.89
C SER A 343 4.87 -4.32 -7.01
N PHE A 344 4.06 -3.86 -6.05
CA PHE A 344 2.60 -4.00 -6.07
C PHE A 344 1.95 -3.13 -7.12
N ARG A 345 2.41 -1.88 -7.26
CA ARG A 345 1.93 -0.98 -8.32
C ARG A 345 2.38 -1.51 -9.68
N ALA A 346 3.63 -1.95 -9.82
CA ALA A 346 4.13 -2.54 -11.05
C ALA A 346 3.31 -3.78 -11.47
N ALA A 347 2.97 -4.66 -10.53
CA ALA A 347 2.12 -5.82 -10.78
C ALA A 347 0.70 -5.43 -11.22
N ALA A 348 0.09 -4.45 -10.56
CA ALA A 348 -1.24 -3.96 -10.91
C ALA A 348 -1.26 -3.32 -12.32
N LEU A 349 -0.25 -2.51 -12.64
CA LEU A 349 -0.07 -1.91 -13.97
C LEU A 349 0.12 -2.97 -15.06
N LEU A 350 0.93 -4.00 -14.81
CA LEU A 350 1.16 -5.09 -15.76
C LEU A 350 -0.16 -5.79 -16.11
N LEU A 351 -0.94 -6.11 -15.08
CA LEU A 351 -2.21 -6.84 -15.18
C LEU A 351 -3.41 -5.95 -15.56
N GLY A 352 -3.22 -4.65 -15.76
CA GLY A 352 -4.30 -3.71 -16.05
C GLY A 352 -5.34 -3.61 -14.93
N LYS A 353 -4.91 -3.78 -13.68
CA LYS A 353 -5.79 -3.72 -12.50
C LYS A 353 -5.79 -2.33 -11.89
N SER A 354 -6.99 -1.87 -11.55
CA SER A 354 -7.17 -0.65 -10.76
C SER A 354 -6.89 -0.91 -9.29
N TRP A 355 -6.39 0.12 -8.62
CA TRP A 355 -6.23 0.21 -7.17
C TRP A 355 -6.77 1.57 -6.72
N THR A 356 -7.02 1.70 -5.43
CA THR A 356 -7.34 2.96 -4.75
C THR A 356 -6.25 3.29 -3.72
N GLY A 357 -6.41 4.39 -3.01
CA GLY A 357 -5.45 4.86 -2.01
C GLY A 357 -5.80 6.26 -1.52
N PRO A 358 -5.03 6.81 -0.58
CA PRO A 358 -5.17 8.22 -0.21
C PRO A 358 -4.84 9.13 -1.40
N GLY A 359 -5.71 10.08 -1.69
CA GLY A 359 -5.43 11.18 -2.63
C GLY A 359 -4.57 12.29 -2.00
N ARG A 360 -4.44 12.29 -0.67
CA ARG A 360 -3.59 13.22 0.08
C ARG A 360 -2.12 12.85 -0.05
N ALA A 361 -1.26 13.84 -0.27
CA ALA A 361 0.18 13.63 -0.31
C ALA A 361 0.73 13.18 1.05
N ASN A 362 1.82 12.40 1.03
CA ASN A 362 2.54 12.07 2.25
C ASN A 362 3.17 13.34 2.85
N ALA A 363 3.16 13.43 4.18
CA ALA A 363 3.90 14.45 4.94
C ALA A 363 5.08 13.81 5.69
N VAL A 364 6.01 14.61 6.16
CA VAL A 364 7.17 14.17 6.92
C VAL A 364 6.97 14.45 8.40
N GLY A 365 7.07 13.40 9.23
CA GLY A 365 7.25 13.56 10.68
C GLY A 365 8.71 13.85 11.00
N ALA A 366 8.96 14.92 11.76
CA ALA A 366 10.29 15.45 12.00
C ALA A 366 10.57 15.80 13.47
N ALA A 367 11.84 15.68 13.83
CA ALA A 367 12.40 16.25 15.05
C ALA A 367 12.79 17.71 14.81
N LYS A 368 12.58 18.57 15.80
CA LYS A 368 12.89 20.00 15.70
C LYS A 368 14.37 20.24 15.84
N ILE A 369 15.01 20.69 14.75
CA ILE A 369 16.42 21.08 14.74
C ILE A 369 16.48 22.61 14.79
N SER A 370 16.99 23.17 15.89
CA SER A 370 16.98 24.63 16.15
C SER A 370 17.70 25.46 15.09
N GLN A 371 18.65 24.87 14.37
CA GLN A 371 19.45 25.53 13.34
C GLN A 371 18.76 25.53 11.96
N ASP A 372 17.86 24.57 11.71
CA ASP A 372 17.13 24.45 10.44
C ASP A 372 15.78 23.73 10.65
N PRO A 373 14.67 24.47 10.80
CA PRO A 373 13.34 23.92 11.07
C PRO A 373 12.73 23.09 9.94
N GLN A 374 13.31 23.04 8.73
CA GLN A 374 12.82 22.22 7.61
C GLN A 374 13.55 20.86 7.51
N THR A 375 14.50 20.62 8.42
CA THR A 375 15.29 19.38 8.51
C THR A 375 14.80 18.48 9.64
N GLY A 376 15.44 17.32 9.82
CA GLY A 376 15.14 16.41 10.94
C GLY A 376 13.96 15.49 10.67
N GLY A 377 13.50 15.41 9.42
CA GLY A 377 12.55 14.42 8.96
C GLY A 377 13.08 12.99 9.15
N HIS A 378 12.21 12.08 9.58
CA HIS A 378 12.60 10.69 9.80
C HIS A 378 11.46 9.68 9.64
N THR A 379 10.25 10.18 9.41
CA THR A 379 9.03 9.41 9.34
C THR A 379 8.22 9.83 8.12
N MET A 380 7.69 8.85 7.39
CA MET A 380 6.64 9.09 6.41
C MET A 380 5.27 9.06 7.11
N LEU A 381 4.54 10.15 7.02
CA LEU A 381 3.19 10.30 7.55
C LEU A 381 2.20 10.12 6.41
N GLN A 382 1.37 9.08 6.54
CA GLN A 382 0.52 8.60 5.45
C GLN A 382 -0.94 8.63 5.85
N ALA A 383 -1.76 9.20 4.97
CA ALA A 383 -3.18 9.40 5.20
C ALA A 383 -4.01 8.16 4.82
N ASP A 384 -5.26 8.13 5.27
CA ASP A 384 -6.30 7.23 4.75
C ASP A 384 -7.00 7.83 3.51
N PRO A 385 -7.92 7.10 2.86
CA PRO A 385 -8.66 7.61 1.71
C PRO A 385 -9.50 8.87 1.95
N VAL A 386 -9.83 9.18 3.21
CA VAL A 386 -10.54 10.42 3.59
C VAL A 386 -9.59 11.55 3.98
N GLY A 387 -8.29 11.35 3.83
CA GLY A 387 -7.21 12.32 4.03
C GLY A 387 -6.82 12.58 5.48
N LYS A 388 -7.31 11.78 6.43
CA LYS A 388 -6.85 11.84 7.83
C LYS A 388 -5.59 11.02 8.00
N TRP A 389 -4.69 11.45 8.88
CA TRP A 389 -3.47 10.69 9.15
C TRP A 389 -3.82 9.32 9.73
N MET A 390 -3.19 8.27 9.19
CA MET A 390 -3.51 6.89 9.51
C MET A 390 -2.28 6.08 9.91
N PHE A 391 -1.14 6.30 9.26
CA PHE A 391 0.09 5.57 9.52
C PHE A 391 1.29 6.49 9.74
N VAL A 392 2.08 6.17 10.76
CA VAL A 392 3.43 6.69 11.03
C VAL A 392 4.41 5.63 10.58
N HIS A 393 4.91 5.76 9.35
CA HIS A 393 5.91 4.86 8.79
C HIS A 393 7.31 5.39 9.13
N ALA A 394 7.84 4.92 10.27
CA ALA A 394 9.07 5.38 10.90
C ALA A 394 10.34 4.73 10.28
N ASN A 395 10.45 4.86 8.96
CA ASN A 395 11.44 4.18 8.13
C ASN A 395 12.91 4.56 8.42
N LEU A 396 13.20 5.75 8.94
CA LEU A 396 14.59 6.19 9.22
C LEU A 396 14.99 6.11 10.69
N ILE A 397 14.02 6.22 11.59
CA ILE A 397 14.25 6.17 13.05
C ILE A 397 15.05 4.92 13.44
N LYS A 398 14.78 3.76 12.81
CA LYS A 398 15.48 2.49 13.09
C LYS A 398 16.99 2.50 12.82
N HIS A 399 17.49 3.54 12.17
CA HIS A 399 18.89 3.71 11.81
C HIS A 399 19.55 4.90 12.52
N SER A 400 18.86 5.58 13.46
CA SER A 400 19.31 6.86 14.01
C SER A 400 18.77 7.14 15.41
N LYS A 401 19.55 7.85 16.23
CA LYS A 401 19.12 8.28 17.57
C LYS A 401 18.77 9.75 17.57
N PHE A 402 17.53 10.13 17.82
CA PHE A 402 17.14 11.54 17.96
C PHE A 402 16.99 11.92 19.44
N GLU A 403 17.13 13.21 19.73
CA GLU A 403 16.72 13.73 21.04
C GLU A 403 15.19 13.87 21.05
N ARG A 404 14.60 13.73 22.23
CA ARG A 404 13.14 13.88 22.38
C ARG A 404 12.78 15.37 22.51
N PRO A 405 11.61 15.79 21.99
CA PRO A 405 10.60 14.98 21.28
C PRO A 405 11.07 14.49 19.89
N LEU A 406 10.76 13.22 19.58
CA LEU A 406 11.05 12.62 18.28
C LEU A 406 10.15 13.21 17.20
N TRP A 407 8.86 13.28 17.49
CA TRP A 407 7.85 13.80 16.57
C TRP A 407 7.35 15.13 17.10
N SER A 408 7.90 16.20 16.55
CA SER A 408 7.66 17.57 17.01
C SER A 408 7.13 18.48 15.91
N GLN A 409 7.47 18.16 14.66
CA GLN A 409 7.07 18.92 13.49
C GLN A 409 6.48 17.99 12.43
N VAL A 410 5.53 18.53 11.67
CA VAL A 410 5.01 17.94 10.44
C VAL A 410 5.42 18.86 9.30
N HIS A 411 6.21 18.35 8.37
CA HIS A 411 6.52 19.06 7.12
C HIS A 411 5.58 18.53 6.06
N ARG A 412 4.79 19.41 5.45
CA ARG A 412 3.83 19.03 4.42
C ARG A 412 3.78 20.08 3.33
N ILE A 413 3.10 19.75 2.24
CA ILE A 413 2.76 20.72 1.21
C ILE A 413 1.71 21.69 1.79
N ARG A 414 1.99 22.99 1.77
CA ARG A 414 1.15 24.03 2.40
C ARG A 414 -0.27 24.04 1.83
N HIS A 415 -0.37 23.94 0.50
CA HIS A 415 -1.62 24.00 -0.25
C HIS A 415 -2.09 22.62 -0.73
N ASP A 416 -1.80 21.57 0.04
CA ASP A 416 -2.28 20.20 -0.20
C ASP A 416 -3.82 20.16 -0.30
N SER A 417 -4.31 20.22 -1.53
CA SER A 417 -5.74 20.25 -1.87
C SER A 417 -6.17 18.85 -2.29
N PHE A 418 -6.37 17.97 -1.31
CA PHE A 418 -6.96 16.67 -1.58
C PHE A 418 -8.49 16.77 -1.53
N LYS A 419 -9.15 15.94 -2.35
CA LYS A 419 -10.60 15.72 -2.27
C LYS A 419 -10.85 14.28 -1.86
N GLU A 420 -11.76 14.07 -0.91
CA GLU A 420 -12.17 12.72 -0.51
C GLU A 420 -12.60 11.88 -1.73
N GLY A 421 -12.16 10.62 -1.77
CA GLY A 421 -12.39 9.71 -2.88
C GLY A 421 -11.46 9.89 -4.09
N THR A 422 -10.49 10.81 -4.04
CA THR A 422 -9.38 10.83 -5.01
C THR A 422 -8.31 9.82 -4.61
N THR A 423 -7.60 9.27 -5.60
CA THR A 423 -6.47 8.34 -5.41
C THR A 423 -5.17 8.99 -5.88
N TYR A 424 -4.03 8.49 -5.40
CA TYR A 424 -2.72 8.98 -5.80
C TYR A 424 -2.54 8.88 -7.33
N GLY A 425 -2.24 10.02 -7.97
CA GLY A 425 -2.05 10.11 -9.43
C GLY A 425 -2.54 11.41 -10.07
N ASN A 426 -3.46 12.14 -9.44
CA ASN A 426 -3.95 13.45 -9.92
C ASN A 426 -3.74 14.51 -8.85
N ILE A 427 -2.48 14.75 -8.48
CA ILE A 427 -2.18 15.90 -7.66
C ILE A 427 -2.18 17.12 -8.60
N GLU A 428 -3.13 18.05 -8.40
CA GLU A 428 -3.22 19.27 -9.20
C GLU A 428 -1.97 20.15 -8.98
N THR A 429 -1.53 20.84 -10.03
CA THR A 429 -0.47 21.84 -9.90
C THR A 429 -0.85 22.90 -8.87
N PRO A 430 0.04 23.29 -7.94
CA PRO A 430 1.49 23.04 -7.90
C PRO A 430 1.92 21.84 -7.04
N ASN A 431 0.98 21.06 -6.50
CA ASN A 431 1.29 19.94 -5.59
C ASN A 431 1.90 18.74 -6.35
N ASP A 432 1.97 18.77 -7.70
CA ASP A 432 2.77 17.85 -8.51
C ASP A 432 4.25 18.26 -8.63
N LYS A 433 4.60 19.47 -8.14
CA LYS A 433 5.91 20.12 -8.23
C LYS A 433 6.50 20.48 -6.87
N ILE A 434 6.49 19.52 -5.95
CA ILE A 434 6.73 19.69 -4.50
C ILE A 434 8.19 19.89 -4.09
N GLY A 435 9.04 20.23 -5.04
CA GLY A 435 10.47 20.31 -4.81
C GLY A 435 11.21 18.99 -4.94
N GLU A 436 12.47 18.95 -4.47
CA GLU A 436 13.22 17.70 -4.29
C GLU A 436 12.52 16.74 -3.31
N GLY A 437 11.32 17.09 -2.85
CA GLY A 437 10.41 16.28 -2.07
C GLY A 437 11.04 16.08 -0.71
N VAL A 438 11.37 14.83 -0.44
CA VAL A 438 12.07 14.42 0.78
C VAL A 438 13.47 13.97 0.37
N LYS A 439 14.48 14.82 0.58
CA LYS A 439 15.88 14.44 0.41
C LYS A 439 16.34 13.63 1.59
N LEU A 440 16.91 12.46 1.34
CA LEU A 440 17.67 11.69 2.32
C LEU A 440 19.09 12.23 2.37
N ASP A 441 19.40 12.96 3.44
CA ASP A 441 20.76 13.45 3.70
C ASP A 441 21.44 12.54 4.72
N VAL A 442 22.60 11.98 4.32
CA VAL A 442 23.44 11.19 5.21
C VAL A 442 24.51 12.11 5.80
N ALA A 443 24.32 12.58 7.03
CA ALA A 443 25.33 13.37 7.73
C ALA A 443 26.55 12.51 8.13
N VAL A 444 27.72 13.15 8.23
CA VAL A 444 29.07 12.54 8.32
C VAL A 444 29.31 11.67 9.58
N ASN A 445 28.39 11.63 10.54
CA ASN A 445 28.41 10.70 11.68
C ASN A 445 26.95 10.47 12.15
N PRO A 446 26.52 9.22 12.35
CA PRO A 446 25.17 8.76 11.98
C PRO A 446 24.04 9.53 12.67
N ARG A 447 23.30 10.31 11.87
CA ARG A 447 21.83 10.36 11.86
C ARG A 447 21.39 10.51 10.40
N LEU A 448 20.70 9.51 9.86
CA LEU A 448 19.94 9.65 8.61
C LEU A 448 18.81 10.64 8.90
N ILE A 449 18.87 11.82 8.29
CA ILE A 449 17.82 12.81 8.38
C ILE A 449 17.28 13.08 6.99
N THR A 450 16.00 13.39 6.90
CA THR A 450 15.42 13.92 5.70
C THR A 450 15.09 15.38 5.83
N THR A 451 15.23 16.06 4.70
CA THR A 451 14.81 17.44 4.52
C THR A 451 13.65 17.44 3.55
N MET A 452 12.53 18.07 3.92
CA MET A 452 11.47 18.33 2.96
C MET A 452 11.67 19.75 2.42
N SER A 453 12.07 19.88 1.17
CA SER A 453 12.44 21.17 0.58
C SER A 453 11.93 21.34 -0.85
N THR A 454 11.77 22.60 -1.25
CA THR A 454 11.37 23.00 -2.60
C THR A 454 12.54 22.88 -3.58
N PHE A 455 12.25 22.83 -4.89
CA PHE A 455 13.26 22.84 -5.95
C PHE A 455 13.82 24.25 -6.06
N GLU A 456 15.10 24.40 -6.44
CA GLU A 456 15.66 25.70 -6.77
C GLU A 456 14.79 26.41 -7.82
N GLY A 457 14.42 27.67 -7.55
CA GLY A 457 13.52 28.46 -8.40
C GLY A 457 12.02 28.28 -8.12
N TYR A 458 11.63 27.50 -7.10
CA TYR A 458 10.24 27.38 -6.63
C TYR A 458 10.04 28.08 -5.27
N ASP A 459 8.80 28.50 -4.98
CA ASP A 459 8.44 29.24 -3.77
C ASP A 459 8.68 28.41 -2.50
N GLU A 460 9.59 28.85 -1.62
CA GLU A 460 9.86 28.24 -0.30
C GLU A 460 8.58 28.13 0.56
N GLY A 461 7.58 28.96 0.32
CA GLY A 461 6.25 28.91 0.93
C GLY A 461 5.43 27.66 0.59
N LEU A 462 5.83 26.85 -0.39
CA LEU A 462 5.15 25.59 -0.73
C LEU A 462 5.24 24.54 0.38
N VAL A 463 6.22 24.63 1.27
CA VAL A 463 6.33 23.78 2.45
C VAL A 463 5.72 24.51 3.66
N ALA A 464 4.88 23.78 4.40
CA ALA A 464 4.40 24.15 5.72
C ALA A 464 5.09 23.29 6.75
N VAL A 465 5.67 23.94 7.77
CA VAL A 465 6.19 23.31 8.97
C VAL A 465 5.22 23.61 10.10
N GLU A 466 4.55 22.58 10.59
CA GLU A 466 3.50 22.70 11.59
C GLU A 466 3.84 21.90 12.84
N ASP A 467 3.19 22.24 13.95
CA ASP A 467 3.34 21.52 15.21
C ASP A 467 2.71 20.12 15.08
N TRP A 468 3.43 19.08 15.51
CA TRP A 468 2.92 17.70 15.50
C TRP A 468 1.59 17.57 16.24
N ASP A 469 1.44 18.22 17.40
CA ASP A 469 0.25 18.15 18.23
C ASP A 469 -0.88 19.06 17.72
N SER A 470 -0.72 19.76 16.59
CA SER A 470 -1.83 20.48 15.95
C SER A 470 -2.86 19.55 15.32
N TYR A 471 -2.49 18.29 15.05
CA TYR A 471 -3.35 17.27 14.46
C TYR A 471 -3.94 16.35 15.53
N ASP A 472 -5.26 16.19 15.56
CA ASP A 472 -5.93 15.35 16.56
C ASP A 472 -5.50 13.88 16.48
N GLU A 473 -5.18 13.37 15.29
CA GLU A 473 -4.71 12.00 15.09
C GLU A 473 -3.31 11.75 15.67
N LEU A 474 -2.50 12.81 15.80
CA LEU A 474 -1.09 12.72 16.18
C LEU A 474 -0.85 12.98 17.67
N LYS A 475 -1.79 13.67 18.33
CA LYS A 475 -1.71 14.03 19.76
C LYS A 475 -1.43 12.81 20.65
N GLY A 476 -0.35 12.91 21.43
CA GLY A 476 0.05 11.88 22.39
C GLY A 476 0.54 10.57 21.75
N PHE A 477 0.78 10.54 20.44
CA PHE A 477 1.34 9.37 19.76
C PHE A 477 2.72 9.00 20.33
N GLU A 478 3.63 9.96 20.47
CA GLU A 478 5.00 9.70 20.96
C GLU A 478 4.97 9.06 22.36
N GLU A 479 4.18 9.63 23.27
CA GLU A 479 4.04 9.11 24.64
C GLU A 479 3.50 7.67 24.65
N LYS A 480 2.47 7.40 23.84
CA LYS A 480 1.93 6.04 23.67
C LYS A 480 2.98 5.10 23.10
N TRP A 481 3.72 5.54 22.08
CA TRP A 481 4.73 4.73 21.40
C TRP A 481 5.84 4.29 22.36
N PHE A 482 6.42 5.22 23.14
CA PHE A 482 7.40 4.89 24.17
C PHE A 482 6.80 4.03 25.29
N ARG A 483 5.60 4.38 25.79
CA ARG A 483 4.91 3.59 26.83
C ARG A 483 4.66 2.14 26.39
N PHE A 484 4.40 1.94 25.10
CA PHE A 484 4.19 0.62 24.52
C PHE A 484 5.48 -0.11 24.15
N GLY A 485 6.64 0.49 24.41
CA GLY A 485 7.95 -0.12 24.27
C GLY A 485 8.63 0.14 22.92
N GLY A 486 8.24 1.22 22.24
CA GLY A 486 8.96 1.76 21.10
C GLY A 486 10.39 2.15 21.45
N VAL A 487 11.30 1.88 20.52
CA VAL A 487 12.75 2.13 20.64
C VAL A 487 13.29 2.63 19.31
N HIS A 488 14.26 3.54 19.36
CA HIS A 488 14.92 4.12 18.20
C HIS A 488 16.45 3.98 18.27
#